data_AF-A0A4U2Y0B9-F1
#
_entry.id   AF-A0A4U2Y0B9-F1
#
_cell.length_a   1.000
_cell.length_b   1.000
_cell.length_c   1.000
_cell.angle_alpha   90.00
_cell.angle_beta   90.00
_cell.angle_gamma   90.00
#
_symmetry.space_group_name_H-M   'P 1'
#
loop_
_entity.id
_entity.type
_entity.pdbx_description
1 polymer ?
#
loop_
_entity_poly.entity_id
_entity_poly.type
_entity_poly.pdbx_seq_one_letter_code
_entity_poly.pdbx_strand_id
1 'polypeptide(L)'
;MKKMRWLWSYQVNRTEKWLSDMAREGYHLCDFNAVTREFTFEEGEPRNAIYAIRFDNNALPSALKQEGWHIVASSKSWQFVKNASSDVAVYPTRETILRRARMHTYLFILLAIFLMAGQINVLLMTTIISRTVGDISWLGIVIPLFILTLFISLSMFVFRAYRKFEKKEMDFGIQVVANGRKSHKIKLGWMYLPQQTKEWLEVQAEQGFELERVFGPLFTFRQTGRKNIAYEVSFEPKVDSTFFSIHKEIGWQLKFSSNLTWMHYSIWAMPYKEGEMVPAFMYDPHERLRSLKKSLFMSLGISGYLLIILAVSLYMNFYRIGNTFFEMSIDGILRLLLIVTIALWGSIFLKIIIGFLREWKIVREGY
;
A
#
# COMPACT_ATOMS: atom_id res chain seq x y z
N MET A 1 -25.92 -1.12 -30.25
CA MET A 1 -24.53 -1.62 -30.45
C MET A 1 -24.01 -2.32 -29.19
N LYS A 2 -23.27 -3.44 -29.32
CA LYS A 2 -22.61 -4.11 -28.18
C LYS A 2 -21.09 -3.93 -28.25
N LYS A 3 -20.43 -3.58 -27.15
CA LYS A 3 -18.97 -3.51 -27.05
C LYS A 3 -18.46 -4.25 -25.82
N MET A 4 -17.52 -5.17 -26.00
CA MET A 4 -16.84 -5.85 -24.91
C MET A 4 -15.61 -5.06 -24.46
N ARG A 5 -15.40 -4.96 -23.14
CA ARG A 5 -14.22 -4.27 -22.59
C ARG A 5 -13.54 -5.10 -21.52
N TRP A 6 -12.37 -5.65 -21.82
CA TRP A 6 -11.59 -6.41 -20.85
C TRP A 6 -11.08 -5.53 -19.71
N LEU A 7 -11.06 -6.08 -18.48
CA LEU A 7 -10.48 -5.45 -17.28
C LEU A 7 -11.05 -4.07 -16.92
N TRP A 8 -12.27 -3.76 -17.40
CA TRP A 8 -12.96 -2.49 -17.18
C TRP A 8 -13.06 -2.10 -15.70
N SER A 9 -13.25 -3.08 -14.81
CA SER A 9 -13.40 -2.89 -13.36
C SER A 9 -12.10 -2.51 -12.64
N TYR A 10 -10.94 -2.72 -13.28
CA TYR A 10 -9.63 -2.24 -12.77
C TYR A 10 -9.25 -0.88 -13.37
N GLN A 11 -9.98 -0.42 -14.39
CA GLN A 11 -9.75 0.85 -15.08
C GLN A 11 -10.97 1.75 -15.00
N VAL A 12 -11.61 1.83 -13.83
CA VAL A 12 -12.87 2.57 -13.59
C VAL A 12 -12.88 3.95 -14.21
N ASN A 13 -11.90 4.79 -13.86
CA ASN A 13 -11.75 6.14 -14.43
C ASN A 13 -11.69 6.18 -15.97
N ARG A 14 -11.03 5.21 -16.61
CA ARG A 14 -10.96 5.14 -18.08
C ARG A 14 -12.26 4.62 -18.67
N THR A 15 -12.94 3.73 -17.97
CA THR A 15 -14.24 3.19 -18.39
C THR A 15 -15.32 4.26 -18.28
N GLU A 16 -15.36 5.04 -17.20
CA GLU A 16 -16.27 6.18 -17.03
C GLU A 16 -16.06 7.25 -18.10
N LYS A 17 -14.79 7.62 -18.36
CA LYS A 17 -14.46 8.55 -19.44
C LYS A 17 -14.93 8.02 -20.79
N TRP A 18 -14.65 6.75 -21.07
CA TRP A 18 -15.10 6.10 -22.31
C TRP A 18 -16.63 6.07 -22.45
N LEU A 19 -17.38 5.79 -21.38
CA LEU A 19 -18.85 5.86 -21.41
C LEU A 19 -19.35 7.28 -21.70
N SER A 20 -18.67 8.28 -21.14
CA SER A 20 -18.98 9.69 -21.38
C SER A 20 -18.65 10.10 -22.82
N ASP A 21 -17.53 9.61 -23.37
CA ASP A 21 -17.14 9.83 -24.77
C ASP A 21 -18.14 9.15 -25.73
N MET A 22 -18.58 7.93 -25.44
CA MET A 22 -19.62 7.22 -26.20
C MET A 22 -20.95 8.00 -26.23
N ALA A 23 -21.37 8.57 -25.10
CA ALA A 23 -22.58 9.39 -25.05
C ALA A 23 -22.47 10.69 -25.88
N ARG A 24 -21.26 11.27 -25.97
CA ARG A 24 -20.98 12.41 -26.88
C ARG A 24 -21.06 12.03 -28.34
N GLU A 25 -20.81 10.77 -28.68
CA GLU A 25 -20.98 10.23 -30.03
C GLU A 25 -22.43 9.80 -30.32
N GLY A 26 -23.36 9.94 -29.36
CA GLY A 26 -24.76 9.54 -29.51
C GLY A 26 -25.08 8.11 -29.01
N TYR A 27 -24.10 7.40 -28.44
CA TYR A 27 -24.30 6.05 -27.90
C TYR A 27 -24.53 6.05 -26.39
N HIS A 28 -25.78 5.84 -25.98
CA HIS A 28 -26.18 5.83 -24.57
C HIS A 28 -26.16 4.41 -24.02
N LEU A 29 -25.48 4.21 -22.89
CA LEU A 29 -25.46 2.91 -22.20
C LEU A 29 -26.88 2.56 -21.71
N CYS A 30 -27.40 1.41 -22.11
CA CYS A 30 -28.73 0.92 -21.71
C CYS A 30 -28.68 -0.39 -20.90
N ASP A 31 -27.67 -1.23 -21.12
CA ASP A 31 -27.52 -2.48 -20.37
C ASP A 31 -26.04 -2.89 -20.22
N PHE A 32 -25.76 -3.71 -19.23
CA PHE A 32 -24.43 -4.24 -18.95
C PHE A 32 -24.50 -5.68 -18.46
N ASN A 33 -23.68 -6.56 -19.03
CA ASN A 33 -23.53 -7.94 -18.56
C ASN A 33 -22.17 -8.14 -17.88
N ALA A 34 -22.19 -8.34 -16.55
CA ALA A 34 -20.96 -8.52 -15.77
C ALA A 34 -20.18 -9.80 -16.08
N VAL A 35 -20.84 -10.85 -16.60
CA VAL A 35 -20.21 -12.15 -16.90
C VAL A 35 -19.49 -12.09 -18.24
N THR A 36 -20.19 -11.64 -19.29
CA THR A 36 -19.60 -11.50 -20.63
C THR A 36 -18.74 -10.25 -20.76
N ARG A 37 -18.86 -9.29 -19.84
CA ARG A 37 -18.16 -7.98 -19.83
C ARG A 37 -18.56 -7.10 -21.02
N GLU A 38 -19.79 -7.26 -21.48
CA GLU A 38 -20.37 -6.54 -22.60
C GLU A 38 -21.22 -5.36 -22.13
N PHE A 39 -21.02 -4.24 -22.80
CA PHE A 39 -21.78 -3.01 -22.65
C PHE A 39 -22.70 -2.86 -23.85
N THR A 40 -24.00 -2.75 -23.60
CA THR A 40 -25.02 -2.55 -24.64
C THR A 40 -25.40 -1.08 -24.68
N PHE A 41 -25.34 -0.52 -25.89
CA PHE A 41 -25.63 0.88 -26.16
C PHE A 41 -26.83 0.99 -27.10
N GLU A 42 -27.66 1.99 -26.83
CA GLU A 42 -28.71 2.48 -27.71
C GLU A 42 -28.21 3.73 -28.43
N GLU A 43 -28.57 3.85 -29.71
CA GLU A 43 -28.22 5.01 -30.52
C GLU A 43 -29.27 6.10 -30.31
N GLY A 44 -28.81 7.33 -30.13
CA GLY A 44 -29.66 8.50 -29.94
C GLY A 44 -28.86 9.78 -30.11
N GLU A 45 -29.45 10.90 -29.73
CA GLU A 45 -28.80 12.20 -29.90
C GLU A 45 -27.51 12.32 -29.08
N PRO A 46 -26.42 12.89 -29.65
CA PRO A 46 -25.22 13.28 -28.91
C PRO A 46 -25.54 14.09 -27.65
N ARG A 47 -25.08 13.64 -26.48
CA ARG A 47 -25.25 14.39 -25.22
C ARG A 47 -23.98 14.36 -24.38
N ASN A 48 -23.68 15.52 -23.78
CA ASN A 48 -22.70 15.59 -22.71
C ASN A 48 -23.31 15.01 -21.45
N ALA A 49 -22.88 13.80 -21.08
CA ALA A 49 -23.29 13.16 -19.84
C ALA A 49 -22.08 12.59 -19.12
N ILE A 50 -22.11 12.66 -17.79
CA ILE A 50 -21.08 12.11 -16.92
C ILE A 50 -21.57 10.76 -16.41
N TYR A 51 -20.73 9.75 -16.57
CA TYR A 51 -20.96 8.41 -16.01
C TYR A 51 -20.08 8.18 -14.79
N ALA A 52 -20.66 7.54 -13.78
CA ALA A 52 -19.92 7.02 -12.63
C ALA A 52 -20.27 5.55 -12.38
N ILE A 53 -19.27 4.78 -11.96
CA ILE A 53 -19.44 3.36 -11.64
C ILE A 53 -19.51 3.22 -10.12
N ARG A 54 -20.50 2.46 -9.66
CA ARG A 54 -20.68 2.09 -8.25
C ARG A 54 -20.64 0.57 -8.10
N PHE A 55 -20.07 0.12 -6.98
CA PHE A 55 -20.11 -1.28 -6.58
C PHE A 55 -20.95 -1.41 -5.29
N ASP A 56 -22.24 -1.63 -5.45
CA ASP A 56 -23.19 -1.78 -4.35
C ASP A 56 -24.44 -2.53 -4.85
N ASN A 57 -25.09 -3.27 -3.95
CA ASN A 57 -26.39 -3.91 -4.20
C ASN A 57 -27.56 -3.00 -3.81
N ASN A 58 -27.30 -1.98 -2.99
CA ASN A 58 -28.35 -1.09 -2.49
C ASN A 58 -28.84 -0.12 -3.56
N ALA A 59 -30.07 0.37 -3.39
CA ALA A 59 -30.61 1.45 -4.21
C ALA A 59 -29.71 2.71 -4.15
N LEU A 60 -29.87 3.60 -5.13
CA LEU A 60 -29.14 4.87 -5.14
C LEU A 60 -29.60 5.74 -3.95
N PRO A 61 -28.67 6.21 -3.09
CA PRO A 61 -28.98 7.11 -1.98
C PRO A 61 -29.75 8.35 -2.44
N SER A 62 -30.65 8.85 -1.59
CA SER A 62 -31.51 10.00 -1.89
C SER A 62 -30.70 11.26 -2.25
N ALA A 63 -29.57 11.49 -1.58
CA ALA A 63 -28.68 12.63 -1.88
C ALA A 63 -28.17 12.60 -3.33
N LEU A 64 -27.79 11.43 -3.85
CA LEU A 64 -27.33 11.31 -5.24
C LEU A 64 -28.47 11.48 -6.24
N LYS A 65 -29.68 10.99 -5.92
CA LYS A 65 -30.86 11.21 -6.75
C LYS A 65 -31.24 12.69 -6.83
N GLN A 66 -31.15 13.42 -5.72
CA GLN A 66 -31.41 14.86 -5.66
C GLN A 66 -30.40 15.65 -6.51
N GLU A 67 -29.15 15.19 -6.57
CA GLU A 67 -28.09 15.74 -7.42
C GLU A 67 -28.19 15.31 -8.91
N GLY A 68 -29.29 14.65 -9.31
CA GLY A 68 -29.56 14.29 -10.71
C GLY A 68 -28.96 12.97 -11.18
N TRP A 69 -28.35 12.18 -10.29
CA TRP A 69 -27.85 10.86 -10.63
C TRP A 69 -28.99 9.85 -10.78
N HIS A 70 -28.95 9.07 -11.86
CA HIS A 70 -29.89 7.98 -12.12
C HIS A 70 -29.15 6.73 -12.60
N ILE A 71 -29.62 5.55 -12.17
CA ILE A 71 -29.07 4.26 -12.59
C ILE A 71 -29.52 3.99 -14.04
N VAL A 72 -28.57 3.71 -14.92
CA VAL A 72 -28.82 3.43 -16.35
C VAL A 72 -28.65 1.96 -16.68
N ALA A 73 -27.73 1.28 -15.99
CA ALA A 73 -27.51 -0.15 -16.14
C ALA A 73 -27.04 -0.75 -14.81
N SER A 74 -27.41 -1.99 -14.53
CA SER A 74 -26.94 -2.71 -13.35
C SER A 74 -26.79 -4.19 -13.62
N SER A 75 -25.74 -4.80 -13.09
CA SER A 75 -25.48 -6.23 -13.22
C SER A 75 -24.75 -6.76 -12.00
N LYS A 76 -25.37 -7.69 -11.29
CA LYS A 76 -24.92 -8.13 -9.95
C LYS A 76 -24.75 -6.89 -9.05
N SER A 77 -23.58 -6.73 -8.43
CA SER A 77 -23.25 -5.58 -7.58
C SER A 77 -22.72 -4.35 -8.32
N TRP A 78 -22.69 -4.37 -9.65
CA TRP A 78 -22.24 -3.22 -10.45
C TRP A 78 -23.43 -2.36 -10.86
N GLN A 79 -23.34 -1.06 -10.60
CA GLN A 79 -24.32 -0.07 -11.01
C GLN A 79 -23.61 1.02 -11.80
N PHE A 80 -24.17 1.38 -12.95
CA PHE A 80 -23.71 2.50 -13.77
C PHE A 80 -24.73 3.62 -13.62
N VAL A 81 -24.27 4.74 -13.08
CA VAL A 81 -25.09 5.92 -12.89
C VAL A 81 -24.67 7.01 -13.86
N LYS A 82 -25.64 7.80 -14.31
CA LYS A 82 -25.46 8.92 -15.23
C LYS A 82 -25.97 10.19 -14.58
N ASN A 83 -25.27 11.29 -14.87
CA ASN A 83 -25.71 12.64 -14.62
C ASN A 83 -25.68 13.42 -15.94
N ALA A 84 -26.71 14.23 -16.18
CA ALA A 84 -26.80 15.07 -17.37
C ALA A 84 -26.04 16.40 -17.20
N SER A 85 -25.76 16.82 -15.98
CA SER A 85 -25.02 18.04 -15.68
C SER A 85 -23.51 17.82 -15.83
N SER A 86 -22.82 18.78 -16.44
CA SER A 86 -21.36 18.79 -16.55
C SER A 86 -20.65 19.27 -15.28
N ASP A 87 -21.37 19.97 -14.41
CA ASP A 87 -20.89 20.45 -13.11
C ASP A 87 -21.64 19.69 -12.01
N VAL A 88 -20.94 18.76 -11.34
CA VAL A 88 -21.53 17.89 -10.32
C VAL A 88 -20.76 18.10 -9.02
N ALA A 89 -21.45 18.60 -8.01
CA ALA A 89 -20.86 18.84 -6.69
C ALA A 89 -20.63 17.53 -5.90
N VAL A 90 -21.54 16.56 -6.04
CA VAL A 90 -21.50 15.31 -5.26
C VAL A 90 -21.34 14.10 -6.17
N TYR A 91 -20.20 13.42 -6.03
CA TYR A 91 -19.91 12.17 -6.73
C TYR A 91 -20.26 10.93 -5.89
N PRO A 92 -20.64 9.81 -6.53
CA PRO A 92 -20.82 8.53 -5.84
C PRO A 92 -19.53 8.05 -5.16
N THR A 93 -19.67 7.45 -3.97
CA THR A 93 -18.54 6.95 -3.20
C THR A 93 -17.84 5.78 -3.90
N ARG A 94 -16.50 5.80 -3.90
CA ARG A 94 -15.65 4.79 -4.57
C ARG A 94 -15.02 3.78 -3.62
N GLU A 95 -15.33 3.87 -2.33
CA GLU A 95 -14.73 3.05 -1.27
C GLU A 95 -14.95 1.54 -1.50
N THR A 96 -16.16 1.14 -1.91
CA THR A 96 -16.49 -0.27 -2.14
C THR A 96 -15.71 -0.88 -3.31
N ILE A 97 -15.47 -0.09 -4.36
CA ILE A 97 -14.63 -0.47 -5.51
C ILE A 97 -13.17 -0.61 -5.05
N LEU A 98 -12.66 0.37 -4.29
CA LEU A 98 -11.31 0.33 -3.72
C LEU A 98 -11.10 -0.90 -2.84
N ARG A 99 -12.06 -1.20 -1.95
CA ARG A 99 -12.04 -2.37 -1.07
C ARG A 99 -11.98 -3.68 -1.87
N ARG A 100 -12.81 -3.80 -2.92
CA ARG A 100 -12.79 -4.97 -3.82
C ARG A 100 -11.47 -5.10 -4.56
N ALA A 101 -10.92 -4.00 -5.11
CA ALA A 101 -9.67 -4.02 -5.85
C ALA A 101 -8.48 -4.39 -4.94
N ARG A 102 -8.48 -3.89 -3.70
CA ARG A 102 -7.52 -4.26 -2.65
C ARG A 102 -7.57 -5.76 -2.35
N MET A 103 -8.78 -6.29 -2.12
CA MET A 103 -8.97 -7.72 -1.85
C MET A 103 -8.46 -8.61 -3.01
N HIS A 104 -8.81 -8.28 -4.26
CA HIS A 104 -8.29 -9.03 -5.42
C HIS A 104 -6.76 -8.97 -5.50
N THR A 105 -6.18 -7.80 -5.28
CA THR A 105 -4.72 -7.63 -5.31
C THR A 105 -4.05 -8.58 -4.32
N TYR A 106 -4.58 -8.68 -3.10
CA TYR A 106 -4.05 -9.61 -2.10
C TYR A 106 -4.28 -11.07 -2.44
N LEU A 107 -5.45 -11.41 -2.98
CA LEU A 107 -5.71 -12.76 -3.43
C LEU A 107 -4.72 -13.19 -4.52
N PHE A 108 -4.43 -12.33 -5.50
CA PHE A 108 -3.45 -12.62 -6.56
C PHE A 108 -2.01 -12.69 -6.04
N ILE A 109 -1.63 -11.84 -5.08
CA ILE A 109 -0.31 -11.91 -4.44
C ILE A 109 -0.19 -13.23 -3.66
N LEU A 110 -1.19 -13.58 -2.85
CA LEU A 110 -1.21 -14.81 -2.07
C LEU A 110 -1.14 -16.04 -2.98
N LEU A 111 -1.92 -16.06 -4.07
CA LEU A 111 -1.91 -17.13 -5.04
C LEU A 111 -0.55 -17.24 -5.76
N ALA A 112 0.08 -16.11 -6.09
CA ALA A 112 1.42 -16.10 -6.68
C ALA A 112 2.48 -16.67 -5.72
N ILE A 113 2.43 -16.31 -4.43
CA ILE A 113 3.31 -16.85 -3.39
C ILE A 113 3.09 -18.37 -3.23
N PHE A 114 1.83 -18.79 -3.17
CA PHE A 114 1.46 -20.21 -3.06
C PHE A 114 1.96 -21.03 -4.25
N LEU A 115 1.76 -20.54 -5.47
CA LEU A 115 2.27 -21.17 -6.68
C LEU A 115 3.80 -21.20 -6.68
N MET A 116 4.47 -20.11 -6.28
CA MET A 116 5.93 -20.06 -6.18
C MET A 116 6.47 -21.12 -5.20
N ALA A 117 5.85 -21.27 -4.02
CA ALA A 117 6.21 -22.29 -3.05
C ALA A 117 6.03 -23.71 -3.61
N GLY A 118 4.93 -23.95 -4.35
CA GLY A 118 4.70 -25.22 -5.04
C GLY A 118 5.76 -25.51 -6.11
N GLN A 119 6.18 -24.50 -6.89
CA GLN A 119 7.19 -24.68 -7.93
C GLN A 119 8.57 -25.05 -7.37
N ILE A 120 8.95 -24.53 -6.21
CA ILE A 120 10.19 -24.92 -5.54
C ILE A 120 10.21 -26.43 -5.30
N ASN A 121 9.08 -27.01 -4.86
CA ASN A 121 8.96 -28.46 -4.65
C ASN A 121 9.05 -29.26 -5.95
N VAL A 122 8.42 -28.79 -7.03
CA VAL A 122 8.48 -29.45 -8.35
C VAL A 122 9.91 -29.44 -8.90
N LEU A 123 10.62 -28.32 -8.78
CA LEU A 123 12.03 -28.23 -9.18
C LEU A 123 12.90 -29.19 -8.37
N LEU A 124 12.74 -29.19 -7.04
CA LEU A 124 13.47 -30.11 -6.15
C LEU A 124 13.20 -31.58 -6.50
N MET A 125 11.93 -31.97 -6.65
CA MET A 125 11.57 -33.35 -7.01
C MET A 125 12.14 -33.76 -8.37
N THR A 126 12.08 -32.86 -9.36
CA THR A 126 12.63 -33.13 -10.69
C THR A 126 14.15 -33.34 -10.65
N THR A 127 14.87 -32.58 -9.82
CA THR A 127 16.33 -32.78 -9.63
C THR A 127 16.68 -34.08 -8.89
N ILE A 128 15.80 -34.56 -8.00
CA ILE A 128 15.98 -35.85 -7.32
C ILE A 128 15.75 -36.99 -8.31
N ILE A 129 14.66 -36.93 -9.09
CA ILE A 129 14.29 -37.95 -10.08
C ILE A 129 15.31 -38.00 -11.23
N SER A 130 15.84 -36.86 -11.67
CA SER A 130 16.86 -36.86 -12.72
C SER A 130 18.16 -37.56 -12.29
N ARG A 131 18.49 -37.53 -11.00
CA ARG A 131 19.64 -38.26 -10.45
C ARG A 131 19.41 -39.77 -10.38
N THR A 132 18.16 -40.21 -10.30
CA THR A 132 17.82 -41.65 -10.17
C THR A 132 17.48 -42.31 -11.50
N VAL A 133 16.80 -41.61 -12.42
CA VAL A 133 16.29 -42.15 -13.69
C VAL A 133 17.15 -41.72 -14.90
N GLY A 134 18.01 -40.72 -14.74
CA GLY A 134 18.98 -40.29 -15.77
C GLY A 134 18.42 -39.37 -16.86
N ASP A 135 17.11 -39.11 -16.89
CA ASP A 135 16.47 -38.22 -17.86
C ASP A 135 15.67 -37.09 -17.18
N ILE A 136 15.67 -35.90 -17.79
CA ILE A 136 15.01 -34.69 -17.28
C ILE A 136 13.77 -34.40 -18.13
N SER A 137 12.59 -34.44 -17.51
CA SER A 137 11.36 -34.00 -18.16
C SER A 137 11.31 -32.46 -18.24
N TRP A 138 11.84 -31.91 -19.33
CA TRP A 138 11.85 -30.47 -19.59
C TRP A 138 10.45 -29.84 -19.61
N LEU A 139 9.44 -30.55 -20.12
CA LEU A 139 8.05 -30.09 -20.11
C LEU A 139 7.50 -29.92 -18.69
N GLY A 140 7.91 -30.80 -17.76
CA GLY A 140 7.58 -30.71 -16.34
C GLY A 140 8.17 -29.50 -15.63
N ILE A 141 9.18 -28.84 -16.23
CA ILE A 141 9.79 -27.60 -15.71
C ILE A 141 9.24 -26.37 -16.44
N VAL A 142 9.15 -26.42 -17.76
CA VAL A 142 8.78 -25.26 -18.59
C VAL A 142 7.32 -24.86 -18.40
N ILE A 143 6.39 -25.82 -18.39
CA ILE A 143 4.95 -25.51 -18.25
C ILE A 143 4.67 -24.83 -16.89
N PRO A 144 5.15 -25.35 -15.75
CA PRO A 144 4.88 -24.71 -14.46
C PRO A 144 5.58 -23.36 -14.29
N LEU A 145 6.79 -23.18 -14.84
CA LEU A 145 7.45 -21.88 -14.88
C LEU A 145 6.66 -20.86 -15.72
N PHE A 146 6.15 -21.27 -16.88
CA PHE A 146 5.30 -20.41 -17.70
C PHE A 146 4.04 -19.97 -16.96
N ILE A 147 3.33 -20.91 -16.32
CA ILE A 147 2.16 -20.60 -15.48
C ILE A 147 2.54 -19.61 -14.37
N LEU A 148 3.66 -19.84 -13.67
CA LEU A 148 4.14 -18.95 -12.62
C LEU A 148 4.39 -17.52 -13.15
N THR A 149 5.09 -17.39 -14.29
CA THR A 149 5.38 -16.07 -14.89
C THR A 149 4.10 -15.33 -15.29
N LEU A 150 3.11 -16.04 -15.84
CA LEU A 150 1.81 -15.48 -16.19
C LEU A 150 1.08 -14.94 -14.94
N PHE A 151 1.04 -15.72 -13.85
CA PHE A 151 0.41 -15.31 -12.60
C PHE A 151 1.13 -14.14 -11.92
N ILE A 152 2.47 -14.13 -11.92
CA ILE A 152 3.26 -13.00 -11.41
C ILE A 152 2.95 -11.74 -12.23
N SER A 153 2.93 -11.85 -13.56
CA SER A 153 2.60 -10.73 -14.47
C SER A 153 1.20 -10.19 -14.20
N LEU A 154 0.20 -11.07 -14.07
CA LEU A 154 -1.18 -10.70 -13.75
C LEU A 154 -1.27 -10.02 -12.37
N SER A 155 -0.61 -10.57 -11.35
CA SER A 155 -0.56 -9.99 -10.01
C SER A 155 0.07 -8.59 -10.03
N MET A 156 1.17 -8.42 -10.75
CA MET A 156 1.81 -7.12 -10.94
C MET A 156 0.93 -6.12 -11.68
N PHE A 157 0.18 -6.56 -12.69
CA PHE A 157 -0.80 -5.72 -13.39
C PHE A 157 -1.91 -5.26 -12.45
N VAL A 158 -2.54 -6.19 -11.71
CA VAL A 158 -3.63 -5.88 -10.78
C VAL A 158 -3.14 -4.95 -9.67
N PHE A 159 -1.96 -5.20 -9.11
CA PHE A 159 -1.34 -4.34 -8.10
C PHE A 159 -1.08 -2.93 -8.64
N ARG A 160 -0.52 -2.79 -9.83
CA ARG A 160 -0.28 -1.47 -10.46
C ARG A 160 -1.58 -0.73 -10.74
N ALA A 161 -2.60 -1.42 -11.25
CA ALA A 161 -3.91 -0.83 -11.51
C ALA A 161 -4.58 -0.36 -10.21
N TYR A 162 -4.58 -1.21 -9.18
CA TYR A 162 -5.05 -0.88 -7.84
C TYR A 162 -4.33 0.34 -7.27
N ARG A 163 -2.99 0.35 -7.25
CA ARG A 163 -2.21 1.47 -6.70
C ARG A 163 -2.43 2.76 -7.46
N LYS A 164 -2.58 2.70 -8.79
CA LYS A 164 -2.92 3.88 -9.59
C LYS A 164 -4.30 4.42 -9.23
N PHE A 165 -5.27 3.54 -9.02
CA PHE A 165 -6.61 3.91 -8.60
C PHE A 165 -6.61 4.52 -7.19
N GLU A 166 -6.03 3.83 -6.21
CA GLU A 166 -5.88 4.29 -4.83
C GLU A 166 -5.17 5.65 -4.74
N LYS A 167 -4.08 5.85 -5.51
CA LYS A 167 -3.36 7.13 -5.57
C LYS A 167 -4.23 8.31 -6.02
N LYS A 168 -5.08 8.08 -7.02
CA LYS A 168 -5.95 9.12 -7.58
C LYS A 168 -7.12 9.43 -6.64
N GLU A 169 -7.73 8.39 -6.06
CA GLU A 169 -8.93 8.56 -5.23
C GLU A 169 -8.62 9.12 -3.83
N MET A 170 -7.51 8.73 -3.22
CA MET A 170 -7.14 9.23 -1.88
C MET A 170 -6.25 10.50 -1.96
N ASP A 171 -6.15 11.10 -3.15
CA ASP A 171 -5.31 12.26 -3.43
C ASP A 171 -3.89 12.11 -2.83
N PHE A 172 -3.15 11.06 -3.16
CA PHE A 172 -1.78 10.86 -2.64
C PHE A 172 -0.74 11.82 -3.25
N GLY A 173 -1.11 13.04 -3.61
CA GLY A 173 -0.20 14.08 -4.08
C GLY A 173 0.84 14.41 -2.99
N ILE A 174 1.98 13.71 -3.02
CA ILE A 174 3.15 14.07 -2.20
C ILE A 174 3.63 15.42 -2.74
N GLN A 175 3.55 16.45 -1.91
CA GLN A 175 4.04 17.77 -2.29
C GLN A 175 5.55 17.71 -2.50
N VAL A 176 5.97 17.88 -3.75
CA VAL A 176 7.39 17.86 -4.11
C VAL A 176 7.99 19.22 -3.76
N VAL A 177 8.97 19.21 -2.86
CA VAL A 177 9.76 20.38 -2.55
C VAL A 177 10.69 20.66 -3.74
N ALA A 178 10.35 21.67 -4.54
CA ALA A 178 11.02 21.93 -5.82
C ALA A 178 12.46 22.45 -5.68
N ASN A 179 12.75 23.18 -4.60
CA ASN A 179 13.99 23.96 -4.46
C ASN A 179 14.95 23.34 -3.43
N GLY A 180 16.25 23.47 -3.70
CA GLY A 180 17.33 23.05 -2.78
C GLY A 180 18.14 21.84 -3.24
N ARG A 181 19.38 21.73 -2.75
CA ARG A 181 20.25 20.58 -3.02
C ARG A 181 19.71 19.33 -2.34
N LYS A 182 19.77 18.18 -3.03
CA LYS A 182 19.40 16.88 -2.47
C LYS A 182 20.47 16.39 -1.50
N SER A 183 20.02 15.87 -0.36
CA SER A 183 20.85 15.16 0.60
C SER A 183 20.19 13.84 0.96
N HIS A 184 20.97 12.78 1.07
CA HIS A 184 20.48 11.44 1.38
C HIS A 184 20.96 11.03 2.76
N LYS A 185 20.05 10.53 3.60
CA LYS A 185 20.38 9.95 4.91
C LYS A 185 19.70 8.61 5.08
N ILE A 186 20.35 7.67 5.76
CA ILE A 186 19.84 6.32 5.98
C ILE A 186 19.38 6.19 7.43
N LYS A 187 18.16 5.67 7.64
CA LYS A 187 17.65 5.31 8.96
C LYS A 187 17.06 3.90 8.92
N LEU A 188 17.79 2.93 9.47
CA LEU A 188 17.34 1.53 9.52
C LEU A 188 16.27 1.33 10.59
N GLY A 189 15.28 0.49 10.30
CA GLY A 189 14.22 0.13 11.25
C GLY A 189 13.24 1.26 11.60
N TRP A 190 13.25 2.37 10.84
CA TRP A 190 12.45 3.56 11.14
C TRP A 190 10.95 3.28 11.27
N MET A 191 10.41 2.34 10.46
CA MET A 191 9.00 1.96 10.50
C MET A 191 8.60 1.35 11.86
N TYR A 192 9.52 0.65 12.51
CA TYR A 192 9.28 0.03 13.81
C TYR A 192 9.44 1.01 14.98
N LEU A 193 9.99 2.19 14.72
CA LEU A 193 10.37 3.19 15.72
C LEU A 193 9.77 4.56 15.33
N PRO A 194 8.43 4.70 15.35
CA PRO A 194 7.74 5.90 14.86
C PRO A 194 8.18 7.17 15.61
N GLN A 195 8.18 7.14 16.95
CA GLN A 195 8.59 8.29 17.77
C GLN A 195 10.05 8.69 17.55
N GLN A 196 10.98 7.73 17.55
CA GLN A 196 12.40 8.04 17.30
C GLN A 196 12.64 8.51 15.86
N THR A 197 11.76 8.15 14.93
CA THR A 197 11.81 8.64 13.56
C THR A 197 11.28 10.05 13.47
N LYS A 198 10.18 10.36 14.15
CA LYS A 198 9.65 11.72 14.32
C LYS A 198 10.70 12.67 14.90
N GLU A 199 11.25 12.38 16.08
CA GLU A 199 12.25 13.22 16.75
C GLU A 199 13.46 13.46 15.84
N TRP A 200 13.90 12.42 15.11
CA TRP A 200 15.01 12.55 14.18
C TRP A 200 14.69 13.42 12.98
N LEU A 201 13.49 13.33 12.40
CA LEU A 201 13.04 14.18 11.29
C LEU A 201 12.94 15.65 11.72
N GLU A 202 12.48 15.91 12.94
CA GLU A 202 12.41 17.27 13.50
C GLU A 202 13.82 17.86 13.66
N VAL A 203 14.79 17.10 14.19
CA VAL A 203 16.20 17.50 14.22
C VAL A 203 16.77 17.75 12.82
N GLN A 204 16.32 17.01 11.80
CA GLN A 204 16.71 17.28 10.41
C GLN A 204 16.15 18.62 9.91
N ALA A 205 14.89 18.94 10.23
CA ALA A 205 14.28 20.22 9.84
C ALA A 205 14.92 21.43 10.52
N GLU A 206 15.29 21.31 11.80
CA GLU A 206 16.05 22.34 12.53
C GLU A 206 17.42 22.62 11.89
N GLN A 207 18.04 21.58 11.32
CA GLN A 207 19.29 21.70 10.56
C GLN A 207 19.08 22.27 9.14
N GLY A 208 17.83 22.52 8.75
CA GLY A 208 17.44 23.07 7.45
C GLY A 208 17.23 22.02 6.34
N PHE A 209 17.00 20.77 6.72
CA PHE A 209 16.68 19.68 5.82
C PHE A 209 15.19 19.33 5.88
N GLU A 210 14.47 19.57 4.79
CA GLU A 210 13.07 19.20 4.63
C GLU A 210 12.94 17.86 3.91
N LEU A 211 12.09 16.97 4.42
CA LEU A 211 11.88 15.64 3.84
C LEU A 211 11.14 15.75 2.49
N GLU A 212 11.74 15.20 1.43
CA GLU A 212 11.13 15.13 0.09
C GLU A 212 10.55 13.74 -0.21
N ARG A 213 11.31 12.68 0.12
CA ARG A 213 10.93 11.31 -0.24
C ARG A 213 11.59 10.30 0.70
N VAL A 214 10.90 9.19 0.92
CA VAL A 214 11.47 7.98 1.56
C VAL A 214 11.38 6.79 0.63
N PHE A 215 12.46 6.02 0.53
CA PHE A 215 12.55 4.76 -0.21
C PHE A 215 13.24 3.70 0.65
N GLY A 216 12.47 2.78 1.23
CA GLY A 216 13.00 1.81 2.18
C GLY A 216 13.66 2.52 3.37
N PRO A 217 14.94 2.26 3.69
CA PRO A 217 15.66 2.96 4.75
C PRO A 217 16.27 4.31 4.31
N LEU A 218 16.17 4.67 3.03
CA LEU A 218 16.78 5.87 2.46
C LEU A 218 15.81 7.06 2.49
N PHE A 219 16.20 8.11 3.20
CA PHE A 219 15.47 9.38 3.29
C PHE A 219 16.18 10.41 2.41
N THR A 220 15.42 11.00 1.48
CA THR A 220 15.88 12.08 0.62
C THR A 220 15.34 13.40 1.14
N PHE A 221 16.26 14.30 1.46
CA PHE A 221 16.00 15.63 1.98
C PHE A 221 16.37 16.70 0.96
N ARG A 222 15.74 17.86 1.10
CA ARG A 222 16.07 19.11 0.40
C ARG A 222 16.55 20.14 1.40
N GLN A 223 17.63 20.83 1.06
CA GLN A 223 18.11 21.95 1.85
C GLN A 223 17.25 23.18 1.55
N THR A 224 16.34 23.53 2.45
CA THR A 224 15.37 24.63 2.28
C THR A 224 15.54 25.76 3.30
N GLY A 225 16.64 25.73 4.06
CA GLY A 225 16.88 26.65 5.18
C GLY A 225 16.23 26.17 6.47
N ARG A 226 16.61 26.74 7.62
CA ARG A 226 16.03 26.37 8.91
C ARG A 226 14.54 26.70 8.91
N LYS A 227 13.71 25.70 9.19
CA LYS A 227 12.26 25.83 9.31
C LYS A 227 11.78 24.99 10.49
N ASN A 228 10.82 25.53 11.22
CA ASN A 228 10.11 24.78 12.23
C ASN A 228 9.05 23.91 11.55
N ILE A 229 9.32 22.60 11.48
CA ILE A 229 8.44 21.62 10.85
C ILE A 229 8.16 20.51 11.85
N ALA A 230 6.89 20.35 12.22
CA ALA A 230 6.45 19.20 12.99
C ALA A 230 6.31 18.01 12.06
N TYR A 231 6.81 16.84 12.48
CA TYR A 231 6.60 15.59 11.75
C TYR A 231 5.70 14.65 12.54
N GLU A 232 4.94 13.83 11.83
CA GLU A 232 4.25 12.70 12.44
C GLU A 232 4.50 11.43 11.63
N VAL A 233 4.87 10.36 12.32
CA VAL A 233 4.99 9.02 11.74
C VAL A 233 3.84 8.16 12.25
N SER A 234 2.81 8.01 11.44
CA SER A 234 1.59 7.30 11.81
C SER A 234 1.54 5.89 11.22
N PHE A 235 1.08 4.95 12.04
CA PHE A 235 0.78 3.58 11.63
C PHE A 235 -0.73 3.34 11.68
N GLU A 236 -1.31 2.99 10.54
CA GLU A 236 -2.72 2.64 10.45
C GLU A 236 -2.91 1.26 9.82
N PRO A 237 -3.51 0.29 10.54
CA PRO A 237 -3.78 -1.05 9.98
C PRO A 237 -4.71 -1.01 8.78
N LYS A 238 -5.64 -0.04 8.76
CA LYS A 238 -6.61 0.16 7.69
C LYS A 238 -6.83 1.65 7.51
N VAL A 239 -6.44 2.16 6.35
CA VAL A 239 -6.70 3.56 6.00
C VAL A 239 -7.97 3.67 5.16
N ASP A 240 -8.85 4.56 5.60
CA ASP A 240 -10.02 5.01 4.84
C ASP A 240 -9.66 6.24 3.99
N SER A 241 -10.40 6.42 2.89
CA SER A 241 -10.30 7.57 2.00
C SER A 241 -10.42 8.92 2.72
N THR A 242 -11.24 8.98 3.78
CA THR A 242 -11.47 10.17 4.61
C THR A 242 -10.29 10.55 5.50
N PHE A 243 -9.42 9.59 5.85
CA PHE A 243 -8.28 9.85 6.72
C PHE A 243 -7.32 10.88 6.12
N PHE A 244 -7.05 10.79 4.82
CA PHE A 244 -6.11 11.71 4.16
C PHE A 244 -6.69 13.10 3.95
N SER A 245 -7.98 13.21 3.62
CA SER A 245 -8.61 14.51 3.36
C SER A 245 -8.66 15.35 4.63
N ILE A 246 -9.05 14.77 5.77
CA ILE A 246 -9.13 15.47 7.05
C ILE A 246 -7.77 16.09 7.43
N HIS A 247 -6.69 15.32 7.39
CA HIS A 247 -5.37 15.83 7.79
C HIS A 247 -4.84 16.89 6.82
N LYS A 248 -5.15 16.77 5.53
CA LYS A 248 -4.79 17.79 4.53
C LYS A 248 -5.55 19.10 4.72
N GLU A 249 -6.84 19.03 5.05
CA GLU A 249 -7.66 20.20 5.35
C GLU A 249 -7.14 20.95 6.58
N ILE A 250 -6.61 20.22 7.58
CA ILE A 250 -5.93 20.80 8.76
C ILE A 250 -4.59 21.47 8.40
N GLY A 251 -4.02 21.17 7.22
CA GLY A 251 -2.76 21.74 6.74
C GLY A 251 -1.56 20.79 6.81
N TRP A 252 -1.76 19.52 7.17
CA TRP A 252 -0.69 18.51 7.13
C TRP A 252 -0.35 18.12 5.70
N GLN A 253 0.94 18.11 5.39
CA GLN A 253 1.48 17.68 4.10
C GLN A 253 1.95 16.23 4.17
N LEU A 254 1.41 15.38 3.32
CA LEU A 254 1.86 13.99 3.21
C LEU A 254 3.22 13.93 2.50
N LYS A 255 4.27 13.49 3.20
CA LYS A 255 5.64 13.33 2.66
C LYS A 255 5.96 11.88 2.27
N PHE A 256 5.36 10.90 2.93
CA PHE A 256 5.51 9.48 2.59
C PHE A 256 4.25 8.68 2.91
N SER A 257 4.00 7.65 2.09
CA SER A 257 3.00 6.63 2.36
C SER A 257 3.47 5.27 1.84
N SER A 258 3.36 4.24 2.67
CA SER A 258 3.79 2.88 2.31
C SER A 258 2.90 2.28 1.22
N ASN A 259 3.45 1.29 0.51
CA ASN A 259 2.73 0.58 -0.54
C ASN A 259 1.89 -0.61 -0.01
N LEU A 260 2.05 -0.96 1.26
CA LEU A 260 1.37 -2.10 1.88
C LEU A 260 0.17 -1.61 2.66
N THR A 261 -1.01 -2.10 2.33
CA THR A 261 -2.25 -1.56 2.86
C THR A 261 -2.66 -2.13 4.22
N TRP A 262 -2.00 -3.19 4.69
CA TRP A 262 -2.15 -3.79 6.03
C TRP A 262 -1.00 -3.40 6.97
N MET A 263 0.03 -2.76 6.42
CA MET A 263 1.13 -2.11 7.15
C MET A 263 1.27 -0.69 6.64
N HIS A 264 0.21 0.11 6.81
CA HIS A 264 0.25 1.48 6.32
C HIS A 264 1.08 2.33 7.26
N TYR A 265 2.21 2.80 6.76
CA TYR A 265 3.03 3.81 7.41
C TYR A 265 2.96 5.07 6.59
N SER A 266 2.58 6.18 7.22
CA SER A 266 2.60 7.50 6.61
C SER A 266 3.49 8.44 7.40
N ILE A 267 4.16 9.35 6.67
CA ILE A 267 4.91 10.45 7.26
C ILE A 267 4.25 11.74 6.82
N TRP A 268 3.86 12.54 7.80
CA TRP A 268 3.22 13.83 7.64
C TRP A 268 4.15 14.93 8.14
N ALA A 269 4.03 16.12 7.55
CA ALA A 269 4.80 17.29 7.93
C ALA A 269 3.91 18.52 7.97
N MET A 270 4.06 19.38 8.98
CA MET A 270 3.35 20.65 9.09
C MET A 270 4.33 21.75 9.51
N PRO A 271 4.59 22.75 8.65
CA PRO A 271 5.39 23.91 9.05
C PRO A 271 4.60 24.79 10.03
N TYR A 272 5.28 25.35 11.02
CA TYR A 272 4.70 26.27 12.01
C TYR A 272 5.65 27.46 12.24
N LYS A 273 5.13 28.57 12.79
CA LYS A 273 5.95 29.77 13.06
C LYS A 273 6.57 29.73 14.45
N GLU A 274 7.67 30.46 14.64
CA GLU A 274 8.23 30.69 15.97
C GLU A 274 7.19 31.38 16.87
N GLY A 275 6.90 30.79 18.03
CA GLY A 275 5.89 31.27 18.98
C GLY A 275 4.50 30.63 18.84
N GLU A 276 4.23 29.87 17.79
CA GLU A 276 3.02 29.04 17.69
C GLU A 276 3.20 27.73 18.47
N MET A 277 2.09 27.18 19.00
CA MET A 277 2.12 25.84 19.58
C MET A 277 2.46 24.80 18.50
N VAL A 278 3.36 23.87 18.83
CA VAL A 278 3.73 22.78 17.92
C VAL A 278 2.48 22.00 17.54
N PRO A 279 2.13 21.90 16.25
CA PRO A 279 0.90 21.25 15.83
C PRO A 279 0.93 19.76 16.18
N ALA A 280 -0.10 19.31 16.89
CA ALA A 280 -0.29 17.90 17.20
C ALA A 280 -1.08 17.21 16.09
N PHE A 281 -0.63 16.02 15.68
CA PHE A 281 -1.36 15.21 14.70
C PHE A 281 -2.63 14.59 15.29
N MET A 282 -2.58 14.20 16.57
CA MET A 282 -3.74 13.77 17.35
C MET A 282 -3.78 14.55 18.66
N TYR A 283 -4.89 15.23 18.93
CA TYR A 283 -5.11 16.01 20.15
C TYR A 283 -5.67 15.17 21.30
N ASP A 284 -6.48 14.13 21.00
CA ASP A 284 -6.99 13.21 22.03
C ASP A 284 -5.90 12.19 22.46
N PRO A 285 -5.48 12.20 23.73
CA PRO A 285 -4.46 11.26 24.19
C PRO A 285 -4.96 9.80 24.22
N HIS A 286 -6.27 9.54 24.33
CA HIS A 286 -6.81 8.18 24.26
C HIS A 286 -6.65 7.59 22.86
N GLU A 287 -6.91 8.39 21.82
CA GLU A 287 -6.67 8.01 20.42
C GLU A 287 -5.19 7.81 20.14
N ARG A 288 -4.35 8.72 20.64
CA ARG A 288 -2.89 8.58 20.55
C ARG A 288 -2.41 7.27 21.17
N LEU A 289 -2.82 6.97 22.40
CA LEU A 289 -2.44 5.72 23.07
C LEU A 289 -2.92 4.48 22.31
N ARG A 290 -4.13 4.52 21.74
CA ARG A 290 -4.67 3.44 20.93
C ARG A 290 -3.82 3.21 19.67
N SER A 291 -3.43 4.28 18.98
CA SER A 291 -2.55 4.21 17.80
C SER A 291 -1.17 3.64 18.16
N LEU A 292 -0.59 4.09 19.27
CA LEU A 292 0.69 3.59 19.77
C LEU A 292 0.69 2.10 20.08
N LYS A 293 -0.34 1.61 20.76
CA LYS A 293 -0.49 0.18 21.05
C LYS A 293 -0.57 -0.63 19.75
N LYS A 294 -1.32 -0.17 18.75
CA LYS A 294 -1.41 -0.85 17.44
C LYS A 294 -0.04 -0.94 16.77
N SER A 295 0.71 0.17 16.72
CA SER A 295 2.06 0.20 16.14
C SER A 295 3.03 -0.71 16.89
N LEU A 296 2.95 -0.74 18.22
CA LEU A 296 3.77 -1.61 19.07
C LEU A 296 3.50 -3.08 18.78
N PHE A 297 2.25 -3.53 18.88
CA PHE A 297 1.91 -4.94 18.67
C PHE A 297 2.33 -5.42 17.28
N MET A 298 2.14 -4.58 16.25
CA MET A 298 2.59 -4.90 14.90
C MET A 298 4.12 -5.03 14.82
N SER A 299 4.84 -4.05 15.39
CA SER A 299 6.30 -4.02 15.34
C SER A 299 6.94 -5.16 16.14
N LEU A 300 6.39 -5.48 17.32
CA LEU A 300 6.79 -6.63 18.13
C LEU A 300 6.48 -7.96 17.44
N GLY A 301 5.29 -8.08 16.81
CA GLY A 301 4.91 -9.27 16.07
C GLY A 301 5.89 -9.59 14.95
N ILE A 302 6.24 -8.60 14.12
CA ILE A 302 7.18 -8.77 13.01
C ILE A 302 8.59 -9.06 13.51
N SER A 303 9.11 -8.24 14.42
CA SER A 303 10.48 -8.38 14.92
C SER A 303 10.67 -9.68 15.71
N GLY A 304 9.69 -10.06 16.54
CA GLY A 304 9.68 -11.33 17.26
C GLY A 304 9.61 -12.54 16.32
N TYR A 305 8.72 -12.51 15.33
CA TYR A 305 8.63 -13.56 14.32
C TYR A 305 9.95 -13.75 13.54
N LEU A 306 10.57 -12.65 13.12
CA LEU A 306 11.86 -12.69 12.43
C LEU A 306 12.98 -13.24 13.32
N LEU A 307 13.02 -12.84 14.60
CA LEU A 307 13.99 -13.39 15.56
C LEU A 307 13.82 -14.90 15.74
N ILE A 308 12.58 -15.40 15.86
CA ILE A 308 12.31 -16.83 15.98
C ILE A 308 12.78 -17.57 14.72
N ILE A 309 12.44 -17.08 13.52
CA ILE A 309 12.88 -17.72 12.27
C ILE A 309 14.39 -17.74 12.16
N LEU A 310 15.06 -16.63 12.47
CA LEU A 310 16.51 -16.53 12.39
C LEU A 310 17.18 -17.46 13.41
N ALA A 311 16.64 -17.56 14.62
CA ALA A 311 17.12 -18.48 15.64
C ALA A 311 16.95 -19.95 15.23
N VAL A 312 15.78 -20.32 14.69
CA VAL A 312 15.54 -21.68 14.14
C VAL A 312 16.47 -21.96 12.97
N SER A 313 16.67 -20.99 12.06
CA SER A 313 17.56 -21.14 10.91
C SER A 313 19.02 -21.33 11.35
N LEU A 314 19.46 -20.58 12.36
CA LEU A 314 20.78 -20.72 12.96
C LEU A 314 20.93 -22.08 13.65
N TYR A 315 19.94 -22.51 14.43
CA TYR A 315 19.91 -23.83 15.07
C TYR A 315 19.99 -24.97 14.06
N MET A 316 19.19 -24.91 12.99
CA MET A 316 19.22 -25.91 11.92
C MET A 316 20.56 -25.94 11.19
N ASN A 317 21.21 -24.79 11.02
CA ASN A 317 22.55 -24.72 10.44
C ASN A 317 23.63 -25.32 11.36
N PHE A 318 23.50 -25.16 12.69
CA PHE A 318 24.36 -25.85 13.66
C PHE A 318 24.12 -27.36 13.66
N TYR A 319 22.85 -27.80 13.71
CA TYR A 319 22.50 -29.21 13.81
C TYR A 319 22.89 -30.01 12.56
N ARG A 320 22.76 -29.42 11.36
CA ARG A 320 23.08 -30.11 10.10
C ARG A 320 24.57 -30.33 9.86
N ILE A 321 25.46 -29.62 10.56
CA ILE A 321 26.86 -29.52 10.18
C ILE A 321 27.75 -29.72 11.41
N GLY A 322 28.45 -30.84 11.46
CA GLY A 322 29.46 -31.16 12.50
C GLY A 322 30.78 -30.37 12.37
N ASN A 323 30.88 -29.43 11.42
CA ASN A 323 32.09 -28.65 11.17
C ASN A 323 32.29 -27.55 12.21
N THR A 324 33.56 -27.15 12.36
CA THR A 324 34.01 -26.06 13.24
C THR A 324 33.29 -24.74 12.96
N PHE A 325 33.23 -23.89 13.99
CA PHE A 325 32.42 -22.65 13.96
C PHE A 325 32.88 -21.65 12.88
N PHE A 326 34.19 -21.47 12.72
CA PHE A 326 34.82 -20.54 11.77
C PHE A 326 35.52 -21.28 10.63
N GLU A 327 34.78 -22.06 9.86
CA GLU A 327 35.28 -22.58 8.60
C GLU A 327 35.04 -21.55 7.49
N MET A 328 36.01 -21.35 6.59
CA MET A 328 35.86 -20.52 5.39
C MET A 328 35.03 -21.25 4.32
N SER A 329 33.87 -21.76 4.72
CA SER A 329 32.88 -22.41 3.89
C SER A 329 31.65 -21.51 3.73
N ILE A 330 30.80 -21.79 2.73
CA ILE A 330 29.53 -21.08 2.52
C ILE A 330 28.69 -21.09 3.80
N ASP A 331 28.73 -22.19 4.55
CA ASP A 331 28.01 -22.35 5.80
C ASP A 331 28.58 -21.51 6.94
N GLY A 332 29.91 -21.42 7.08
CA GLY A 332 30.55 -20.53 8.04
C GLY A 332 30.20 -19.06 7.81
N ILE A 333 30.19 -18.62 6.55
CA ILE A 333 29.76 -17.27 6.16
C ILE A 333 28.27 -17.06 6.49
N LEU A 334 27.42 -18.04 6.19
CA LEU A 334 25.99 -17.97 6.49
C LEU A 334 25.72 -17.86 8.00
N ARG A 335 26.44 -18.61 8.84
CA ARG A 335 26.37 -18.51 10.32
C ARG A 335 26.68 -17.09 10.80
N LEU A 336 27.77 -16.52 10.32
CA LEU A 336 28.17 -15.16 10.69
C LEU A 336 27.11 -14.14 10.27
N LEU A 337 26.57 -14.27 9.05
CA LEU A 337 25.49 -13.41 8.57
C LEU A 337 24.21 -13.55 9.41
N LEU A 338 23.83 -14.77 9.78
CA LEU A 338 22.68 -15.02 10.66
C LEU A 338 22.88 -14.38 12.04
N ILE A 339 24.06 -14.53 12.66
CA ILE A 339 24.38 -13.93 13.96
C ILE A 339 24.29 -12.40 13.88
N VAL A 340 24.92 -11.79 12.86
CA VAL A 340 24.86 -10.32 12.65
C VAL A 340 23.41 -9.87 12.47
N THR A 341 22.62 -10.62 11.71
CA THR A 341 21.21 -10.28 11.45
C THR A 341 20.35 -10.44 12.72
N ILE A 342 20.58 -11.46 13.53
CA ILE A 342 19.94 -11.65 14.85
C ILE A 342 20.29 -10.49 15.78
N ALA A 343 21.56 -10.10 15.85
CA ALA A 343 22.00 -8.97 16.68
C ALA A 343 21.33 -7.65 16.24
N LEU A 344 21.24 -7.42 14.93
CA LEU A 344 20.54 -6.26 14.37
C LEU A 344 19.05 -6.24 14.75
N TRP A 345 18.35 -7.35 14.54
CA TRP A 345 16.93 -7.44 14.89
C TRP A 345 16.69 -7.42 16.41
N GLY A 346 17.59 -7.98 17.21
CA GLY A 346 17.55 -7.91 18.66
C GLY A 346 17.70 -6.47 19.16
N SER A 347 18.60 -5.69 18.56
CA SER A 347 18.72 -4.25 18.83
C SER A 347 17.44 -3.48 18.49
N ILE A 348 16.83 -3.77 17.32
CA ILE A 348 15.55 -3.17 16.92
C ILE A 348 14.44 -3.55 17.91
N PHE A 349 14.35 -4.83 18.28
CA PHE A 349 13.36 -5.36 19.23
C PHE A 349 13.41 -4.62 20.57
N LEU A 350 14.62 -4.46 21.14
CA LEU A 350 14.83 -3.71 22.37
C LEU A 350 14.44 -2.24 22.23
N LYS A 351 14.82 -1.59 21.11
CA LYS A 351 14.45 -0.19 20.83
C LYS A 351 12.95 0.02 20.71
N ILE A 352 12.20 -0.95 20.17
CA ILE A 352 10.74 -0.90 20.08
C ILE A 352 10.14 -0.82 21.50
N ILE A 353 10.58 -1.69 22.41
CA ILE A 353 10.09 -1.74 23.79
C ILE A 353 10.44 -0.43 24.53
N ILE A 354 11.71 -0.01 24.47
CA ILE A 354 12.18 1.20 25.14
C ILE A 354 11.46 2.45 24.60
N GLY A 355 11.31 2.55 23.28
CA GLY A 355 10.62 3.66 22.63
C GLY A 355 9.17 3.78 23.06
N PHE A 356 8.46 2.65 23.15
CA PHE A 356 7.09 2.62 23.63
C PHE A 356 6.96 3.00 25.10
N LEU A 357 7.84 2.50 25.97
CA LEU A 357 7.81 2.86 27.40
C LEU A 357 8.02 4.37 27.60
N ARG A 358 8.94 4.96 26.84
CA ARG A 358 9.20 6.40 26.85
C ARG A 358 7.96 7.18 26.41
N GLU A 359 7.34 6.79 25.30
CA GLU A 359 6.17 7.51 24.78
C GLU A 359 4.93 7.31 25.66
N TRP A 360 4.73 6.11 26.19
CA TRP A 360 3.66 5.82 27.14
C TRP A 360 3.78 6.69 28.39
N LYS A 361 5.00 6.89 28.90
CA LYS A 361 5.28 7.79 30.02
C LYS A 361 4.92 9.23 29.68
N ILE A 362 5.35 9.74 28.51
CA ILE A 362 5.03 11.11 28.05
C ILE A 362 3.52 11.33 27.93
N VAL A 363 2.79 10.38 27.32
CA VAL A 363 1.33 10.49 27.15
C VAL A 363 0.60 10.44 28.50
N ARG A 364 1.15 9.75 29.50
CA ARG A 364 0.55 9.62 30.83
C ARG A 364 0.88 10.80 31.76
N GLU A 365 2.07 11.38 31.64
CA GLU A 365 2.52 12.54 32.43
C GLU A 365 2.06 13.88 31.86
N GLY A 366 1.61 13.91 30.60
CA GLY A 366 0.89 15.05 30.01
C GLY A 366 -0.56 15.20 30.48
N TYR A 367 -0.95 14.46 31.54
CA TYR A 367 -2.25 14.51 32.22
C TYR A 367 -2.09 14.94 33.68
#